data_AF-A0A166HBN7-F1
#
_entry.id   AF-A0A166HBN7-F1
#
_cell.length_a   1.000
_cell.length_b   1.000
_cell.length_c   1.000
_cell.angle_alpha   90.00
_cell.angle_beta   90.00
_cell.angle_gamma   90.00
#
_symmetry.space_group_name_H-M   'P 1'
#
loop_
_entity.id
_entity.type
_entity.pdbx_description
1 polymer ?
#
loop_
_entity_poly.entity_id
_entity_poly.type
_entity_poly.pdbx_seq_one_letter_code
_entity_poly.pdbx_strand_id
1 'polypeptide(L)'
;MLNFGSISPFTSLQSEAMLTRPHSRQPSAQPKHKKPLNISAEVIVISDDDEDQTTSIRRQKRKAPGRATPIALEDVLEISDDDDQLMKRRSRALGKTNENLASAGRSSLNPAVMDQINALQLRLSKATYKEAELQAKITELNAKSSLDPELLDDEVSCQLCYTRNWTPYLLPDCGHVSCHACLTSWFSTTLQKHMNTHPTYSPAHARMMPLRTRNLLAQVRQNPDAQNGMLRVQLEMEIIQHRFVQLQAQLAGGPPEPRYECPACRKQVKVRPVEVYPLKAVVQIVGEAMGESRPNEAGPIVAGARPWDGFFGDDLSY
;
A
#
# COMPACT_ATOMS: atom_id res chain seq x y z
N MET A 1 -71.93 2.16 -10.09
CA MET A 1 -71.71 2.27 -8.64
C MET A 1 -70.21 2.15 -8.39
N LEU A 2 -69.55 3.29 -8.21
CA LEU A 2 -68.09 3.40 -8.06
C LEU A 2 -67.75 3.37 -6.56
N ASN A 3 -66.95 2.40 -6.16
CA ASN A 3 -66.56 2.21 -4.76
C ASN A 3 -65.16 2.81 -4.57
N PHE A 4 -65.08 4.00 -3.96
CA PHE A 4 -63.83 4.65 -3.59
C PHE A 4 -63.35 4.09 -2.25
N GLY A 5 -62.25 3.34 -2.29
CA GLY A 5 -61.57 2.80 -1.11
C GLY A 5 -60.87 3.90 -0.31
N SER A 6 -61.05 3.81 1.00
CA SER A 6 -60.56 4.70 2.05
C SER A 6 -59.04 4.86 2.08
N ILE A 7 -58.59 6.10 2.14
CA ILE A 7 -57.21 6.51 2.44
C ILE A 7 -57.07 6.58 3.98
N SER A 8 -56.16 5.79 4.53
CA SER A 8 -55.77 5.83 5.94
C SER A 8 -54.73 6.94 6.18
N PRO A 9 -54.81 7.71 7.28
CA PRO A 9 -53.82 8.74 7.58
C PRO A 9 -52.56 8.11 8.18
N PHE A 10 -51.41 8.41 7.57
CA PHE A 10 -50.09 8.07 8.06
C PHE A 10 -49.74 9.03 9.21
N THR A 11 -49.80 8.53 10.46
CA THR A 11 -49.41 9.29 11.64
C THR A 11 -47.90 9.48 11.67
N SER A 12 -47.49 10.73 11.48
CA SER A 12 -46.16 11.25 11.79
C SER A 12 -45.95 11.21 13.31
N LEU A 13 -45.01 10.38 13.77
CA LEU A 13 -44.47 10.43 15.12
C LEU A 13 -42.99 10.78 15.02
N GLN A 14 -42.73 12.07 15.22
CA GLN A 14 -41.45 12.57 15.69
C GLN A 14 -41.18 11.94 17.07
N SER A 15 -40.01 11.32 17.22
CA SER A 15 -39.40 11.11 18.53
C SER A 15 -37.93 11.50 18.45
N GLU A 16 -37.69 12.74 18.86
CA GLU A 16 -36.41 13.19 19.37
C GLU A 16 -36.08 12.39 20.63
N ALA A 17 -34.93 11.71 20.61
CA ALA A 17 -34.26 11.25 21.82
C ALA A 17 -32.76 11.39 21.61
N MET A 18 -32.27 12.60 21.90
CA MET A 18 -30.87 12.87 22.21
C MET A 18 -30.49 12.05 23.44
N LEU A 19 -29.72 10.99 23.25
CA LEU A 19 -28.98 10.34 24.32
C LEU A 19 -27.53 10.82 24.27
N THR A 20 -27.23 11.69 25.22
CA THR A 20 -25.92 12.19 25.61
C THR A 20 -24.97 11.02 25.91
N ARG A 21 -23.82 11.03 25.25
CA ARG A 21 -22.74 10.07 25.46
C ARG A 21 -21.80 10.59 26.55
N PRO A 22 -21.61 9.92 27.70
CA PRO A 22 -20.67 10.38 28.71
C PRO A 22 -19.23 10.11 28.28
N HIS A 23 -18.46 11.19 28.08
CA HIS A 23 -17.01 11.14 28.00
C HIS A 23 -16.42 10.85 29.39
N SER A 24 -16.12 9.59 29.67
CA SER A 24 -15.22 9.20 30.77
C SER A 24 -13.77 9.20 30.24
N ARG A 25 -13.03 10.27 30.54
CA ARG A 25 -11.59 10.35 30.31
C ARG A 25 -10.89 9.68 31.49
N GLN A 26 -10.32 8.49 31.27
CA GLN A 26 -9.23 8.00 32.12
C GLN A 26 -7.88 8.48 31.53
N PRO A 27 -6.93 8.93 32.37
CA PRO A 27 -5.59 9.27 31.93
C PRO A 27 -4.82 7.97 31.67
N SER A 28 -4.56 7.67 30.39
CA SER A 28 -3.68 6.58 29.99
C SER A 28 -2.22 7.05 30.09
N ALA A 29 -1.42 6.29 30.82
CA ALA A 29 -0.01 6.51 31.02
C ALA A 29 0.75 6.48 29.68
N GLN A 30 1.55 7.50 29.41
CA GLN A 30 2.37 7.59 28.21
C GLN A 30 3.47 6.51 28.18
N PRO A 31 3.59 5.72 27.10
CA PRO A 31 4.76 4.88 26.89
C PRO A 31 5.93 5.73 26.37
N LYS A 32 7.11 5.49 26.96
CA LYS A 32 8.38 6.15 26.67
C LYS A 32 8.80 5.97 25.20
N HIS A 33 9.28 7.07 24.62
CA HIS A 33 9.85 7.18 23.29
C HIS A 33 10.78 6.02 22.90
N LYS A 34 10.51 5.39 21.75
CA LYS A 34 11.49 4.56 21.04
C LYS A 34 12.04 5.37 19.85
N LYS A 35 13.36 5.25 19.66
CA LYS A 35 14.18 5.95 18.65
C LYS A 35 13.65 5.69 17.21
N PRO A 36 13.76 6.68 16.30
CA PRO A 36 13.33 6.52 14.92
C PRO A 36 14.23 5.55 14.15
N LEU A 37 13.61 4.70 13.34
CA LEU A 37 14.29 3.81 12.39
C LEU A 37 14.71 4.62 11.16
N ASN A 38 16.00 4.55 10.85
CA ASN A 38 16.65 5.16 9.70
C ASN A 38 16.25 4.41 8.42
N ILE A 39 15.36 5.00 7.62
CA ILE A 39 14.97 4.49 6.29
C ILE A 39 16.01 5.00 5.31
N SER A 40 16.97 4.15 4.96
CA SER A 40 17.94 4.43 3.91
C SER A 40 17.23 4.43 2.56
N ALA A 41 17.21 5.59 1.90
CA ALA A 41 16.69 5.76 0.56
C ALA A 41 17.50 4.90 -0.43
N GLU A 42 16.83 3.98 -1.10
CA GLU A 42 17.36 3.22 -2.22
C GLU A 42 17.48 4.15 -3.43
N VAL A 43 18.71 4.57 -3.73
CA VAL A 43 19.04 5.39 -4.90
C VAL A 43 18.91 4.51 -6.15
N ILE A 44 17.81 4.66 -6.89
CA ILE A 44 17.65 4.07 -8.22
C ILE A 44 18.54 4.86 -9.18
N VAL A 45 19.68 4.27 -9.55
CA VAL A 45 20.56 4.79 -10.59
C VAL A 45 19.88 4.55 -11.94
N ILE A 46 19.23 5.59 -12.47
CA ILE A 46 18.78 5.62 -13.86
C ILE A 46 20.01 5.96 -14.70
N SER A 47 20.57 4.96 -15.37
CA SER A 47 21.57 5.17 -16.41
C SER A 47 20.89 5.78 -17.64
N ASP A 48 21.14 7.07 -17.86
CA ASP A 48 20.91 7.76 -19.14
C ASP A 48 21.86 7.15 -20.19
N ASP A 49 21.29 6.43 -21.15
CA ASP A 49 21.98 5.77 -22.26
C ASP A 49 21.43 6.34 -23.59
N ASP A 50 22.03 7.46 -24.01
CA ASP A 50 21.93 8.01 -25.37
C ASP A 50 23.32 7.88 -26.02
N GLU A 51 23.43 7.06 -27.07
CA GLU A 51 24.00 7.39 -28.39
C GLU A 51 24.18 6.13 -29.26
N ASP A 52 23.78 6.28 -30.52
CA ASP A 52 23.99 5.35 -31.63
C ASP A 52 25.47 4.94 -31.82
N GLN A 53 25.75 3.63 -31.90
CA GLN A 53 26.49 3.05 -33.02
C GLN A 53 26.67 1.53 -32.94
N THR A 54 26.52 0.93 -34.12
CA THR A 54 26.78 -0.45 -34.50
C THR A 54 28.12 -1.01 -34.01
N THR A 55 28.12 -2.23 -33.47
CA THR A 55 28.91 -3.37 -33.98
C THR A 55 28.65 -4.64 -33.17
N SER A 56 28.62 -5.78 -33.86
CA SER A 56 28.32 -7.08 -33.28
C SER A 56 29.41 -7.53 -32.31
N ILE A 57 29.04 -7.89 -31.08
CA ILE A 57 29.93 -8.62 -30.18
C ILE A 57 29.26 -9.90 -29.66
N ARG A 58 30.04 -10.95 -29.84
CA ARG A 58 29.81 -12.38 -29.70
C ARG A 58 29.54 -12.75 -28.22
N ARG A 59 28.38 -13.36 -27.96
CA ARG A 59 28.01 -13.98 -26.66
C ARG A 59 29.07 -15.02 -26.25
N GLN A 60 29.82 -14.75 -25.19
CA GLN A 60 30.58 -15.76 -24.46
C GLN A 60 29.89 -16.11 -23.14
N LYS A 61 29.47 -17.36 -23.07
CA LYS A 61 28.93 -18.10 -21.93
C LYS A 61 30.02 -18.22 -20.86
N ARG A 62 29.84 -17.59 -19.68
CA ARG A 62 30.67 -17.89 -18.49
C ARG A 62 29.81 -18.46 -17.36
N LYS A 63 30.36 -19.51 -16.77
CA LYS A 63 29.86 -20.36 -15.70
C LYS A 63 29.85 -19.58 -14.37
N ALA A 64 28.78 -19.72 -13.60
CA ALA A 64 28.79 -19.62 -12.13
C ALA A 64 29.50 -20.89 -11.57
N PRO A 65 30.11 -20.90 -10.35
CA PRO A 65 29.44 -20.57 -9.10
C PRO A 65 30.30 -19.88 -8.01
N GLY A 66 29.67 -19.07 -7.16
CA GLY A 66 30.31 -18.47 -5.99
C GLY A 66 29.33 -18.36 -4.82
N ARG A 67 29.44 -19.31 -3.90
CA ARG A 67 28.71 -19.45 -2.64
C ARG A 67 29.12 -18.33 -1.68
N ALA A 68 28.20 -17.47 -1.29
CA ALA A 68 28.41 -16.45 -0.25
C ALA A 68 27.92 -16.97 1.11
N THR A 69 28.78 -16.85 2.12
CA THR A 69 28.54 -17.10 3.55
C THR A 69 27.82 -15.91 4.20
N PRO A 70 26.99 -16.14 5.25
CA PRO A 70 26.36 -15.07 6.01
C PRO A 70 27.38 -14.43 6.96
N ILE A 71 27.59 -13.13 6.81
CA ILE A 71 28.36 -12.31 7.76
C ILE A 71 27.37 -11.87 8.85
N ALA A 72 27.64 -12.30 10.08
CA ALA A 72 26.97 -11.80 11.27
C ALA A 72 27.36 -10.32 11.47
N LEU A 73 26.36 -9.44 11.53
CA LEU A 73 26.54 -8.04 11.91
C LEU A 73 26.50 -7.96 13.44
N GLU A 74 27.68 -7.83 14.00
CA GLU A 74 27.99 -7.46 15.38
C GLU A 74 28.36 -5.96 15.40
N ASP A 75 27.95 -5.30 16.48
CA ASP A 75 28.33 -3.96 16.97
C ASP A 75 28.15 -2.73 16.06
N VAL A 76 27.05 -2.03 16.34
CA VAL A 76 26.90 -0.58 16.13
C VAL A 76 27.89 0.13 17.06
N LEU A 77 29.03 0.55 16.51
CA LEU A 77 29.91 1.52 17.16
C LEU A 77 29.21 2.90 17.10
N GLU A 78 28.61 3.32 18.21
CA GLU A 78 28.29 4.72 18.46
C GLU A 78 29.61 5.51 18.46
N ILE A 79 29.89 6.19 17.34
CA ILE A 79 30.99 7.15 17.24
C ILE A 79 30.57 8.37 18.06
N SER A 80 31.00 8.37 19.33
CA SER A 80 30.98 9.55 20.18
C SER A 80 31.92 10.60 19.60
N ASP A 81 31.35 11.76 19.29
CA ASP A 81 31.99 12.94 18.73
C ASP A 81 32.79 13.68 19.82
N ASP A 82 33.85 13.05 20.34
CA ASP A 82 34.68 13.61 21.43
C ASP A 82 36.16 13.17 21.35
N ASP A 83 36.82 13.42 20.21
CA ASP A 83 38.21 13.00 19.97
C ASP A 83 39.17 14.16 19.61
N ASP A 84 38.98 15.33 20.26
CA ASP A 84 39.79 16.53 20.03
C ASP A 84 41.05 16.65 20.91
N GLN A 85 41.43 15.61 21.70
CA GLN A 85 42.49 15.76 22.71
C GLN A 85 43.72 14.84 22.62
N LEU A 86 43.81 13.83 21.73
CA LEU A 86 44.91 12.84 21.82
C LEU A 86 46.05 12.92 20.78
N MET A 87 46.01 13.83 19.80
CA MET A 87 47.08 13.94 18.78
C MET A 87 48.26 14.86 19.14
N LYS A 88 48.44 15.27 20.41
CA LYS A 88 49.50 16.23 20.81
C LYS A 88 50.85 15.61 21.24
N ARG A 89 51.05 14.29 21.19
CA ARG A 89 52.24 13.65 21.82
C ARG A 89 53.19 12.84 20.93
N ARG A 90 53.01 12.77 19.61
CA ARG A 90 53.90 12.00 18.71
C ARG A 90 54.71 12.83 17.69
N SER A 91 54.81 14.15 17.86
CA SER A 91 55.39 15.06 16.87
C SER A 91 56.88 15.43 17.05
N ARG A 92 57.70 14.64 17.77
CA ARG A 92 59.12 15.01 18.01
C ARG A 92 60.20 14.09 17.40
N ALA A 93 59.86 13.03 16.67
CA ALA A 93 60.87 12.10 16.13
C ALA A 93 60.86 11.89 14.60
N LEU A 94 59.98 12.57 13.85
CA LEU A 94 59.84 12.44 12.37
C LEU A 94 60.11 13.74 11.61
N GLY A 95 60.79 14.71 12.24
CA GLY A 95 60.99 16.06 11.69
C GLY A 95 62.19 16.25 10.76
N LYS A 96 62.93 15.20 10.36
CA LYS A 96 64.19 15.37 9.60
C LYS A 96 64.33 14.56 8.31
N THR A 97 63.34 13.76 7.93
CA THR A 97 63.39 12.97 6.68
C THR A 97 62.45 13.48 5.57
N ASN A 98 61.61 14.49 5.85
CA ASN A 98 60.61 14.95 4.88
C ASN A 98 61.06 16.14 4.02
N GLU A 99 62.12 16.87 4.40
CA GLU A 99 62.64 18.00 3.59
C GLU A 99 63.43 17.55 2.35
N ASN A 100 63.99 16.34 2.34
CA ASN A 100 64.77 15.82 1.19
C ASN A 100 63.93 15.08 0.13
N LEU A 101 62.67 14.74 0.42
CA LEU A 101 61.74 14.16 -0.56
C LEU A 101 60.96 15.24 -1.34
N ALA A 102 60.82 16.45 -0.78
CA ALA A 102 60.14 17.56 -1.43
C ALA A 102 60.94 18.22 -2.57
N SER A 103 62.27 18.10 -2.56
CA SER A 103 63.17 18.71 -3.55
C SER A 103 63.50 17.79 -4.74
N ALA A 104 63.35 16.47 -4.61
CA ALA A 104 63.63 15.52 -5.70
C ALA A 104 62.42 15.18 -6.59
N GLY A 105 61.18 15.41 -6.13
CA GLY A 105 59.96 15.07 -6.88
C GLY A 105 59.35 16.18 -7.74
N ARG A 106 59.84 17.43 -7.64
CA ARG A 106 59.22 18.58 -8.32
C ARG A 106 59.73 18.84 -9.74
N SER A 107 60.87 18.29 -10.13
CA SER A 107 61.51 18.64 -11.42
C SER A 107 61.10 17.76 -12.60
N SER A 108 60.19 16.80 -12.43
CA SER A 108 59.79 15.89 -13.50
C SER A 108 58.32 15.46 -13.44
N LEU A 109 57.41 16.36 -13.06
CA LEU A 109 56.01 16.17 -13.43
C LEU A 109 55.85 16.59 -14.89
N ASN A 110 55.53 15.62 -15.74
CA ASN A 110 55.27 15.85 -17.16
C ASN A 110 54.20 16.95 -17.30
N PRO A 111 54.37 17.93 -18.22
CA PRO A 111 53.36 18.97 -18.47
C PRO A 111 51.99 18.37 -18.79
N ALA A 112 51.97 17.20 -19.44
CA ALA A 112 50.75 16.43 -19.71
C ALA A 112 49.95 16.03 -18.45
N VAL A 113 50.60 15.80 -17.31
CA VAL A 113 49.90 15.47 -16.05
C VAL A 113 49.25 16.72 -15.46
N MET A 114 49.90 17.88 -15.54
CA MET A 114 49.30 19.15 -15.09
C MET A 114 48.10 19.53 -15.95
N ASP A 115 48.17 19.31 -17.26
CA ASP A 115 47.03 19.53 -18.16
C ASP A 115 45.84 18.62 -17.81
N GLN A 116 46.11 17.35 -17.46
CA GLN A 116 45.06 16.43 -16.99
C GLN A 116 44.43 16.88 -15.66
N ILE A 117 45.23 17.33 -14.70
CA ILE A 117 44.73 17.83 -13.42
C ILE A 117 43.82 19.05 -13.65
N ASN A 118 44.26 20.01 -14.48
CA ASN A 118 43.48 21.19 -14.81
C ASN A 118 42.16 20.84 -15.53
N ALA A 119 42.21 19.88 -16.47
CA ALA A 119 41.01 19.40 -17.17
C ALA A 119 40.02 18.72 -16.22
N LEU A 120 40.50 17.91 -15.26
CA LEU A 120 39.66 17.28 -14.26
C LEU A 120 39.06 18.31 -13.29
N GLN A 121 39.84 19.29 -12.84
CA GLN A 121 39.35 20.38 -12.00
C GLN A 121 38.25 21.18 -12.68
N LEU A 122 38.39 21.47 -13.98
CA LEU A 122 37.37 22.14 -14.79
C LEU A 122 36.11 21.28 -14.98
N ARG A 123 36.25 19.96 -15.15
CA ARG A 123 35.10 19.06 -15.22
C ARG A 123 34.35 19.00 -13.89
N LEU A 124 35.07 18.97 -12.78
CA LEU A 124 34.50 18.94 -11.44
C LEU A 124 33.74 20.23 -11.14
N SER A 125 34.31 21.41 -11.46
CA SER A 125 33.60 22.68 -11.27
C SER A 125 32.35 22.83 -12.15
N LYS A 126 32.37 22.27 -13.37
CA LYS A 126 31.18 22.20 -14.23
C LYS A 126 30.12 21.27 -13.67
N ALA A 127 30.51 20.12 -13.11
CA ALA A 127 29.58 19.17 -12.52
C ALA A 127 28.91 19.74 -11.26
N THR A 128 29.67 20.38 -10.37
CA THR A 128 29.12 21.00 -9.15
C THR A 128 28.16 22.14 -9.46
N TYR A 129 28.42 22.94 -10.50
CA TYR A 129 27.48 23.97 -10.96
C TYR A 129 26.17 23.36 -11.45
N LYS A 130 26.22 22.29 -12.26
CA LYS A 130 25.02 21.60 -12.75
C LYS A 130 24.23 20.96 -11.61
N GLU A 131 24.91 20.38 -10.62
CA GLU A 131 24.26 19.82 -9.44
C GLU A 131 23.53 20.90 -8.63
N ALA A 132 24.15 22.06 -8.42
CA ALA A 132 23.50 23.19 -7.75
C ALA A 132 22.29 23.72 -8.54
N GLU A 133 22.38 23.77 -9.87
CA GLU A 133 21.27 24.17 -10.74
C GLU A 133 20.09 23.19 -10.68
N LEU A 134 20.35 21.89 -10.74
CA LEU A 134 19.33 20.85 -10.60
C LEU A 134 18.70 20.88 -9.21
N GLN A 135 19.50 21.08 -8.16
CA GLN A 135 19.00 21.21 -6.80
C GLN A 135 18.09 22.43 -6.65
N ALA A 136 18.43 23.57 -7.25
CA ALA A 136 17.57 24.76 -7.27
C ALA A 136 16.24 24.47 -7.99
N LYS A 137 16.27 23.80 -9.14
CA LYS A 137 15.05 23.38 -9.87
C LYS A 137 14.18 22.43 -9.06
N ILE A 138 14.77 21.47 -8.35
CA ILE A 138 14.03 20.57 -7.45
C ILE A 138 13.35 21.36 -6.34
N THR A 139 14.05 22.30 -5.70
CA THR A 139 13.45 23.14 -4.65
C THR A 139 12.33 24.04 -5.18
N GLU A 140 12.49 24.60 -6.38
CA GLU A 140 11.47 25.42 -7.03
C GLU A 140 10.23 24.60 -7.41
N LEU A 141 10.42 23.41 -7.98
CA LEU A 141 9.32 22.51 -8.32
C LEU A 141 8.57 22.05 -7.06
N ASN A 142 9.30 21.69 -6.01
CA ASN A 142 8.70 21.31 -4.72
C ASN A 142 7.92 22.46 -4.08
N ALA A 143 8.39 23.70 -4.23
CA ALA A 143 7.66 24.89 -3.76
C ALA A 143 6.40 25.17 -4.59
N LYS A 144 6.43 24.91 -5.90
CA LYS A 144 5.26 25.11 -6.79
C LYS A 144 4.23 23.98 -6.68
N SER A 145 4.66 22.78 -6.32
CA SER A 145 3.78 21.61 -6.20
C SER A 145 3.20 21.42 -4.81
N SER A 146 3.27 22.41 -3.91
CA SER A 146 2.64 22.31 -2.61
C SER A 146 1.12 22.36 -2.78
N LEU A 147 0.50 21.19 -2.86
CA LEU A 147 -0.92 21.06 -2.62
C LEU A 147 -1.16 21.47 -1.17
N ASP A 148 -2.06 22.44 -0.97
CA ASP A 148 -2.49 22.83 0.37
C ASP A 148 -3.21 21.63 1.00
N PRO A 149 -2.64 21.01 2.05
CA PRO A 149 -3.25 19.83 2.67
C PRO A 149 -4.63 20.14 3.27
N GLU A 150 -4.90 21.38 3.65
CA GLU A 150 -6.20 21.78 4.21
C GLU A 150 -7.30 21.71 3.16
N LEU A 151 -7.00 22.05 1.90
CA LEU A 151 -7.95 21.97 0.78
C LEU A 151 -8.24 20.55 0.32
N LEU A 152 -7.45 19.56 0.75
CA LEU A 152 -7.64 18.15 0.38
C LEU A 152 -8.26 17.31 1.49
N ASP A 153 -8.38 17.85 2.72
CA ASP A 153 -8.80 17.07 3.88
C ASP A 153 -10.24 16.55 3.73
N ASP A 154 -11.12 17.36 3.14
CA ASP A 154 -12.51 16.98 2.87
C ASP A 154 -12.61 15.85 1.82
N GLU A 155 -11.75 15.88 0.80
CA GLU A 155 -11.71 14.90 -0.29
C GLU A 155 -11.11 13.56 0.14
N VAL A 156 -10.17 13.57 1.08
CA VAL A 156 -9.56 12.34 1.63
C VAL A 156 -10.29 11.81 2.86
N SER A 157 -11.34 12.49 3.32
CA SER A 157 -12.15 12.10 4.46
C SER A 157 -13.27 11.12 4.10
N CYS A 158 -13.57 10.22 5.03
CA CYS A 158 -14.66 9.28 4.88
C CYS A 158 -16.00 9.99 5.08
N GLN A 159 -16.92 9.92 4.11
CA GLN A 159 -18.25 10.56 4.17
C GLN A 159 -19.16 10.07 5.31
N LEU A 160 -18.79 8.99 6.01
CA LEU A 160 -19.62 8.40 7.07
C LEU A 160 -19.15 8.76 8.46
N CYS A 161 -17.83 8.73 8.70
CA CYS A 161 -17.26 9.04 10.00
C CYS A 161 -16.52 10.38 10.04
N TYR A 162 -16.39 11.07 8.90
CA TYR A 162 -15.65 12.33 8.74
C TYR A 162 -14.22 12.26 9.27
N THR A 163 -13.63 11.06 9.24
CA THR A 163 -12.21 10.86 9.57
C THR A 163 -11.45 10.58 8.29
N ARG A 164 -10.16 10.90 8.29
CA ARG A 164 -9.24 10.58 7.20
C ARG A 164 -9.33 9.11 6.79
N ASN A 165 -9.42 8.86 5.48
CA ASN A 165 -9.73 7.57 4.92
C ASN A 165 -8.48 6.71 4.67
N TRP A 166 -7.80 6.27 5.72
CA TRP A 166 -6.54 5.51 5.63
C TRP A 166 -6.61 4.20 4.83
N THR A 167 -7.80 3.62 4.70
CA THR A 167 -8.07 2.41 3.92
C THR A 167 -9.32 2.65 3.07
N PRO A 168 -9.19 3.40 1.95
CA PRO A 168 -10.31 3.80 1.13
C PRO A 168 -10.80 2.65 0.25
N TYR A 169 -12.10 2.38 0.29
CA TYR A 169 -12.76 1.42 -0.56
C TYR A 169 -13.83 2.10 -1.43
N LEU A 170 -13.75 1.84 -2.73
CA LEU A 170 -14.70 2.28 -3.75
C LEU A 170 -15.81 1.25 -3.92
N LEU A 171 -17.05 1.73 -4.01
CA LEU A 171 -18.19 0.93 -4.44
C LEU A 171 -18.35 1.02 -5.97
N PRO A 172 -18.02 -0.04 -6.74
CA PRO A 172 -17.97 0.05 -8.22
C PRO A 172 -19.30 0.46 -8.86
N ASP A 173 -20.42 0.09 -8.24
CA ASP A 173 -21.75 0.39 -8.76
C ASP A 173 -22.10 1.89 -8.71
N CYS A 174 -21.55 2.67 -7.78
CA CYS A 174 -21.92 4.08 -7.59
C CYS A 174 -20.76 5.07 -7.47
N GLY A 175 -19.51 4.61 -7.42
CA GLY A 175 -18.33 5.46 -7.33
C GLY A 175 -18.07 6.10 -5.96
N HIS A 176 -18.91 5.84 -4.95
CA HIS A 176 -18.70 6.41 -3.62
C HIS A 176 -17.55 5.69 -2.90
N VAL A 177 -16.74 6.47 -2.19
CA VAL A 177 -15.61 6.00 -1.40
C VAL A 177 -15.93 6.13 0.08
N SER A 178 -15.58 5.12 0.86
CA SER A 178 -15.71 5.11 2.32
C SER A 178 -14.59 4.29 2.94
N CYS A 179 -14.31 4.46 4.23
CA CYS A 179 -13.29 3.66 4.89
C CYS A 179 -13.75 2.22 5.12
N HIS A 180 -12.79 1.30 5.15
CA HIS A 180 -13.01 -0.12 5.40
C HIS A 180 -13.92 -0.37 6.61
N ALA A 181 -13.60 0.25 7.74
CA ALA A 181 -14.33 0.06 8.99
C ALA A 181 -15.81 0.44 8.88
N CYS A 182 -16.12 1.57 8.22
CA CYS A 182 -17.50 2.02 8.07
C CYS A 182 -18.30 1.13 7.12
N LEU A 183 -17.73 0.72 5.97
CA LEU A 183 -18.40 -0.19 5.04
C LEU A 183 -18.64 -1.57 5.68
N THR A 184 -17.66 -2.12 6.40
CA THR A 184 -17.80 -3.40 7.10
C THR A 184 -18.89 -3.34 8.16
N SER A 185 -18.95 -2.27 8.95
CA SER A 185 -20.01 -2.06 9.95
C SER A 185 -21.40 -1.96 9.30
N TRP A 186 -21.49 -1.20 8.20
CA TRP A 186 -22.73 -1.03 7.44
C TRP A 186 -23.26 -2.33 6.85
N PHE A 187 -22.41 -3.12 6.19
CA PHE A 187 -22.79 -4.41 5.62
C PHE A 187 -23.05 -5.47 6.70
N SER A 188 -22.31 -5.46 7.80
CA SER A 188 -22.58 -6.35 8.95
C SER A 188 -23.95 -6.10 9.54
N THR A 189 -24.32 -4.83 9.74
CA THR A 189 -25.65 -4.45 10.23
C THR A 189 -26.74 -4.90 9.27
N THR A 190 -26.52 -4.73 7.97
CA THR A 190 -27.47 -5.17 6.93
C THR A 190 -27.65 -6.68 6.93
N LEU A 191 -26.55 -7.44 7.02
CA LEU A 191 -26.56 -8.89 7.10
C LEU A 191 -27.27 -9.39 8.37
N GLN A 192 -26.99 -8.78 9.52
CA GLN A 192 -27.63 -9.15 10.78
C GLN A 192 -29.14 -8.92 10.75
N LYS A 193 -29.59 -7.76 10.23
CA LYS A 193 -31.02 -7.47 10.03
C LYS A 193 -31.67 -8.50 9.10
N HIS A 194 -30.95 -8.91 8.05
CA HIS A 194 -31.40 -9.93 7.13
C HIS A 194 -31.56 -11.30 7.83
N MET A 195 -30.55 -11.74 8.61
CA MET A 195 -30.62 -12.99 9.39
C MET A 195 -31.76 -12.99 10.41
N ASN A 196 -32.03 -11.86 11.06
CA ASN A 196 -33.15 -11.74 12.00
C ASN A 196 -34.52 -11.87 11.33
N THR A 197 -34.65 -11.42 10.08
CA THR A 197 -35.89 -11.50 9.30
C THR A 197 -36.04 -12.81 8.52
N HIS A 198 -34.93 -13.55 8.34
CA HIS A 198 -34.88 -14.81 7.60
C HIS A 198 -34.14 -15.87 8.42
N PRO A 199 -34.77 -16.50 9.43
CA PRO A 199 -34.11 -17.47 10.30
C PRO A 199 -33.56 -18.71 9.57
N THR A 200 -34.08 -19.02 8.38
CA THR A 200 -33.59 -20.11 7.52
C THR A 200 -32.38 -19.71 6.68
N TYR A 201 -32.03 -18.43 6.64
CA TYR A 201 -30.85 -17.95 5.91
C TYR A 201 -29.58 -18.32 6.67
N SER A 202 -28.74 -19.14 6.04
CA SER A 202 -27.41 -19.46 6.54
C SER A 202 -26.36 -18.85 5.59
N PRO A 203 -25.52 -17.90 6.05
CA PRO A 203 -24.44 -17.32 5.24
C PRO A 203 -23.48 -18.38 4.68
N ALA A 204 -23.32 -19.50 5.39
CA ALA A 204 -22.49 -20.62 4.96
C ALA A 204 -23.08 -21.35 3.75
N HIS A 205 -24.41 -21.51 3.69
CA HIS A 205 -25.09 -22.15 2.56
C HIS A 205 -25.15 -21.27 1.32
N ALA A 206 -25.34 -19.96 1.49
CA ALA A 206 -25.45 -19.04 0.36
C ALA A 206 -24.13 -18.87 -0.43
N ARG A 207 -22.98 -19.21 0.16
CA ARG A 207 -21.67 -18.77 -0.35
C ARG A 207 -20.60 -19.83 -0.51
N MET A 208 -20.78 -21.03 0.02
CA MET A 208 -19.74 -22.05 -0.15
C MET A 208 -19.84 -22.69 -1.53
N MET A 209 -18.95 -22.25 -2.42
CA MET A 209 -18.36 -23.18 -3.35
C MET A 209 -17.77 -24.34 -2.52
N PRO A 210 -18.12 -25.61 -2.79
CA PRO A 210 -17.66 -26.74 -1.98
C PRO A 210 -16.15 -26.69 -1.81
N LEU A 211 -15.65 -27.07 -0.62
CA LEU A 211 -14.19 -27.08 -0.34
C LEU A 211 -13.41 -27.82 -1.42
N ARG A 212 -14.00 -28.90 -1.97
CA ARG A 212 -13.47 -29.65 -3.10
C ARG A 212 -13.28 -28.79 -4.36
N THR A 213 -14.26 -27.99 -4.73
CA THR A 213 -14.19 -27.11 -5.91
C THR A 213 -13.15 -26.02 -5.71
N ARG A 214 -13.03 -25.45 -4.50
CA ARG A 214 -11.92 -24.53 -4.16
C ARG A 214 -10.55 -25.19 -4.29
N ASN A 215 -10.40 -26.42 -3.81
CA ASN A 215 -9.16 -27.18 -3.94
C ASN A 215 -8.83 -27.48 -5.42
N LEU A 216 -9.83 -27.84 -6.23
CA LEU A 216 -9.66 -28.04 -7.68
C LEU A 216 -9.23 -26.76 -8.39
N LEU A 217 -9.82 -25.61 -8.07
CA LEU A 217 -9.39 -24.30 -8.59
C LEU A 217 -7.95 -23.98 -8.22
N ALA A 218 -7.56 -24.20 -6.97
CA ALA A 218 -6.19 -23.99 -6.53
C ALA A 218 -5.19 -24.89 -7.29
N GLN A 219 -5.54 -26.16 -7.51
CA GLN A 219 -4.72 -27.11 -8.27
C GLN A 219 -4.57 -26.71 -9.74
N VAL A 220 -5.66 -26.26 -10.39
CA VAL A 220 -5.63 -25.77 -11.78
C VAL A 220 -4.77 -24.52 -11.89
N ARG A 221 -4.84 -23.60 -10.92
CA ARG A 221 -4.02 -22.38 -10.91
C ARG A 221 -2.53 -22.65 -10.73
N GLN A 222 -2.17 -23.64 -9.92
CA GLN A 222 -0.77 -24.03 -9.69
C GLN A 222 -0.16 -24.79 -10.88
N ASN A 223 -0.98 -25.37 -11.76
CA ASN A 223 -0.53 -26.18 -12.89
C ASN A 223 -1.18 -25.74 -14.21
N PRO A 224 -0.86 -24.53 -14.72
CA PRO A 224 -1.45 -24.01 -15.96
C PRO A 224 -1.09 -24.85 -17.19
N ASP A 225 0.10 -25.47 -17.20
CA ASP A 225 0.65 -26.23 -18.33
C ASP A 225 0.31 -27.73 -18.32
N ALA A 226 -0.33 -28.23 -17.26
CA ALA A 226 -0.59 -29.65 -17.15
C ALA A 226 -1.68 -30.08 -18.15
N GLN A 227 -1.37 -31.13 -18.92
CA GLN A 227 -2.24 -31.94 -19.79
C GLN A 227 -3.49 -32.55 -19.11
N ASN A 228 -3.89 -32.04 -17.95
CA ASN A 228 -5.03 -32.49 -17.18
C ASN A 228 -6.32 -31.87 -17.72
N GLY A 229 -6.63 -32.12 -18.99
CA GLY A 229 -7.97 -31.88 -19.54
C GLY A 229 -9.05 -32.51 -18.65
N MET A 230 -8.75 -33.66 -18.04
CA MET A 230 -9.62 -34.32 -17.07
C MET A 230 -9.87 -33.51 -15.79
N LEU A 231 -8.87 -32.82 -15.23
CA LEU A 231 -9.04 -31.99 -14.02
C LEU A 231 -9.90 -30.75 -14.33
N ARG A 232 -9.71 -30.14 -15.50
CA ARG A 232 -10.55 -29.04 -15.97
C ARG A 232 -11.99 -29.49 -16.16
N VAL A 233 -12.23 -30.61 -16.83
CA VAL A 233 -13.57 -31.18 -17.01
C VAL A 233 -14.21 -31.52 -15.66
N GLN A 234 -13.44 -32.06 -14.71
CA GLN A 234 -13.93 -32.33 -13.36
C GLN A 234 -14.32 -31.06 -12.60
N LEU A 235 -13.51 -30.01 -12.71
CA LEU A 235 -13.82 -28.71 -12.12
C LEU A 235 -15.07 -28.09 -12.76
N GLU A 236 -15.18 -28.12 -14.09
CA GLU A 236 -16.36 -27.64 -14.83
C GLU A 236 -17.63 -28.38 -14.40
N MET A 237 -17.58 -29.72 -14.30
CA MET A 237 -18.69 -30.55 -13.82
C MET A 237 -19.12 -30.19 -12.39
N GLU A 238 -18.18 -29.96 -11.47
CA GLU A 238 -18.52 -29.53 -10.11
C GLU A 238 -19.14 -28.14 -10.09
N ILE A 239 -18.62 -27.20 -10.88
CA ILE A 239 -19.18 -25.86 -11.02
C ILE A 239 -20.62 -25.95 -11.56
N ILE A 240 -20.86 -26.77 -12.58
CA ILE A 240 -22.21 -26.99 -13.15
C ILE A 240 -23.15 -27.57 -12.09
N GLN A 241 -22.72 -28.61 -11.37
CA GLN A 241 -23.54 -29.24 -10.33
C GLN A 241 -23.88 -28.26 -9.19
N HIS A 242 -22.92 -27.44 -8.77
CA HIS A 242 -23.14 -26.42 -7.74
C HIS A 242 -24.12 -25.34 -8.21
N ARG A 243 -23.95 -24.84 -9.44
CA ARG A 243 -24.89 -23.90 -10.06
C ARG A 243 -26.30 -24.49 -10.17
N PHE A 244 -26.43 -25.78 -10.48
CA PHE A 244 -27.72 -26.45 -10.53
C PHE A 244 -28.43 -26.45 -9.17
N VAL A 245 -27.70 -26.78 -8.09
CA VAL A 245 -28.25 -26.73 -6.72
C VAL A 245 -28.67 -25.31 -6.33
N GLN A 246 -27.88 -24.30 -6.68
CA GLN A 246 -28.25 -22.90 -6.46
C GLN A 246 -29.50 -22.49 -7.23
N LEU A 247 -29.60 -22.85 -8.51
CA LEU A 247 -30.76 -22.57 -9.35
C LEU A 247 -32.02 -23.25 -8.81
N GLN A 248 -31.90 -24.50 -8.35
CA GLN A 248 -33.01 -25.23 -7.73
C GLN A 248 -33.47 -24.56 -6.44
N ALA A 249 -32.53 -24.08 -5.60
CA ALA A 249 -32.87 -23.32 -4.40
C ALA A 249 -33.58 -21.99 -4.74
N GLN A 250 -33.15 -21.29 -5.81
CA GLN A 250 -33.82 -20.08 -6.27
C GLN A 250 -35.25 -20.36 -6.78
N LEU A 251 -35.44 -21.41 -7.58
CA LEU A 251 -36.74 -21.81 -8.11
C LEU A 251 -37.70 -22.29 -7.01
N ALA A 252 -37.17 -22.87 -5.93
CA ALA A 252 -37.94 -23.26 -4.75
C ALA A 252 -38.34 -22.07 -3.86
N GLY A 253 -38.07 -20.83 -4.28
CA GLY A 253 -38.33 -19.64 -3.47
C GLY A 253 -37.40 -19.55 -2.26
N GLY A 254 -36.14 -19.94 -2.44
CA GLY A 254 -35.10 -19.85 -1.42
C GLY A 254 -35.06 -18.48 -0.74
N PRO A 255 -34.52 -18.40 0.49
CA PRO A 255 -34.50 -17.15 1.24
C PRO A 255 -33.83 -16.06 0.38
N PRO A 256 -34.45 -14.87 0.27
CA PRO A 256 -33.90 -13.79 -0.56
C PRO A 256 -32.50 -13.43 -0.09
N GLU A 257 -31.63 -12.99 -0.98
CA GLU A 257 -30.30 -12.53 -0.57
C GLU A 257 -30.36 -11.18 0.15
N PRO A 258 -29.43 -10.90 1.09
CA PRO A 258 -29.33 -9.59 1.70
C PRO A 258 -29.04 -8.52 0.64
N ARG A 259 -29.88 -7.48 0.60
CA ARG A 259 -29.68 -6.33 -0.29
C ARG A 259 -28.73 -5.33 0.36
N TYR A 260 -27.47 -5.34 -0.06
CA TYR A 260 -26.51 -4.33 0.36
C TYR A 260 -26.70 -3.04 -0.44
N GLU A 261 -26.63 -1.91 0.23
CA GLU A 261 -26.81 -0.57 -0.36
C GLU A 261 -25.64 0.33 0.01
N CYS A 262 -25.32 1.27 -0.87
CA CYS A 262 -24.35 2.32 -0.59
C CYS A 262 -24.88 3.20 0.57
N PRO A 263 -24.11 3.42 1.64
CA PRO A 263 -24.57 4.24 2.76
C PRO A 263 -24.76 5.72 2.40
N ALA A 264 -24.05 6.22 1.37
CA ALA A 264 -24.18 7.59 0.88
C ALA A 264 -25.41 7.79 -0.03
N CYS A 265 -25.53 7.01 -1.11
CA CYS A 265 -26.57 7.22 -2.14
C CYS A 265 -27.68 6.15 -2.18
N ARG A 266 -27.63 5.14 -1.32
CA ARG A 266 -28.59 4.01 -1.25
C ARG A 266 -28.68 3.14 -2.51
N LYS A 267 -27.80 3.33 -3.51
CA LYS A 267 -27.71 2.44 -4.66
C LYS A 267 -27.34 1.02 -4.21
N GLN A 268 -28.03 0.02 -4.76
CA GLN A 268 -27.71 -1.38 -4.49
C GLN A 268 -26.27 -1.69 -4.90
N VAL A 269 -25.52 -2.34 -4.01
CA VAL A 269 -24.14 -2.79 -4.21
C VAL A 269 -24.19 -4.29 -4.51
N LYS A 270 -23.84 -4.66 -5.74
CA LYS A 270 -23.74 -6.04 -6.21
C LYS A 270 -22.30 -6.51 -6.29
N VAL A 271 -21.39 -5.58 -6.59
CA VAL A 271 -19.95 -5.87 -6.72
C VAL A 271 -19.24 -5.57 -5.42
N ARG A 272 -18.26 -6.41 -5.07
CA ARG A 272 -17.39 -6.23 -3.89
C ARG A 272 -16.72 -4.84 -3.92
N PRO A 273 -16.63 -4.14 -2.78
CA PRO A 273 -15.83 -2.92 -2.70
C PRO A 273 -14.36 -3.19 -3.04
N VAL A 274 -13.74 -2.24 -3.74
CA VAL A 274 -12.34 -2.34 -4.20
C VAL A 274 -11.49 -1.31 -3.47
N GLU A 275 -10.36 -1.73 -2.91
CA GLU A 275 -9.41 -0.81 -2.28
C GLU A 275 -8.81 0.12 -3.34
N VAL A 276 -8.81 1.43 -3.07
CA VAL A 276 -8.28 2.45 -4.00
C VAL A 276 -6.85 2.82 -3.62
N TYR A 277 -5.89 2.00 -4.04
CA TYR A 277 -4.46 2.23 -3.72
C TYR A 277 -3.92 3.61 -4.12
N PRO A 278 -4.28 4.20 -5.28
CA PRO A 278 -3.85 5.56 -5.60
C PRO A 278 -4.32 6.59 -4.58
N LEU A 279 -5.59 6.49 -4.14
CA LEU A 279 -6.15 7.39 -3.13
C LEU A 279 -5.50 7.17 -1.76
N LYS A 280 -5.10 5.93 -1.44
CA LYS A 280 -4.36 5.62 -0.21
C LYS A 280 -3.03 6.38 -0.12
N ALA A 281 -2.30 6.52 -1.24
CA ALA A 281 -1.07 7.29 -1.28
C ALA A 281 -1.34 8.78 -1.02
N VAL A 282 -2.39 9.35 -1.62
CA VAL A 282 -2.81 10.74 -1.39
C VAL A 282 -3.20 10.95 0.08
N VAL A 283 -4.02 10.07 0.64
CA VAL A 283 -4.40 10.11 2.06
C VAL A 283 -3.17 10.10 2.97
N GLN A 284 -2.16 9.29 2.64
CA GLN A 284 -0.93 9.22 3.42
C GLN A 284 -0.13 10.53 3.34
N ILE A 285 0.04 11.10 2.15
CA ILE A 285 0.76 12.37 1.96
C ILE A 285 0.06 13.50 2.74
N VAL A 286 -1.27 13.60 2.64
CA VAL A 286 -2.05 14.61 3.38
C VAL A 286 -1.92 14.38 4.89
N GLY A 287 -2.02 13.14 5.35
CA GLY A 287 -1.86 12.80 6.76
C GLY A 287 -0.49 13.16 7.31
N GLU A 288 0.58 12.82 6.59
CA GLU A 288 1.96 13.18 6.95
C GLU A 288 2.16 14.70 6.99
N ALA A 289 1.64 15.43 6.00
CA ALA A 289 1.69 16.89 5.95
C ALA A 289 0.95 17.54 7.14
N MET A 290 -0.12 16.92 7.63
CA MET A 290 -0.87 17.36 8.81
C MET A 290 -0.33 16.81 10.14
N GLY A 291 0.80 16.09 10.13
CA GLY A 291 1.42 15.54 11.33
C GLY A 291 0.68 14.34 11.93
N GLU A 292 -0.21 13.70 11.17
CA GLU A 292 -0.90 12.48 11.56
C GLU A 292 -0.18 11.24 11.05
N SER A 293 -0.15 10.20 11.88
CA SER A 293 0.41 8.90 11.49
C SER A 293 -0.71 7.92 11.17
N ARG A 294 -0.45 7.03 10.20
CA ARG A 294 -1.38 5.96 9.86
C ARG A 294 -1.69 5.13 11.12
N PRO A 295 -2.97 4.82 11.39
CA PRO A 295 -3.32 3.92 12.48
C PRO A 295 -2.55 2.62 12.32
N ASN A 296 -1.88 2.18 13.38
CA ASN A 296 -1.18 0.91 13.36
C ASN A 296 -2.21 -0.20 13.15
N GLU A 297 -2.21 -0.84 11.98
CA GLU A 297 -3.08 -1.96 11.64
C GLU A 297 -2.61 -3.21 12.42
N ALA A 298 -2.70 -3.16 13.75
CA ALA A 298 -2.24 -4.22 14.65
C ALA A 298 -3.21 -5.41 14.73
N GLY A 299 -4.14 -5.52 13.78
CA GLY A 299 -5.05 -6.66 13.70
C GLY A 299 -4.37 -7.84 13.02
N PRO A 300 -4.47 -9.07 13.56
CA PRO A 300 -4.06 -10.26 12.83
C PRO A 300 -4.88 -10.36 11.55
N ILE A 301 -4.27 -10.04 10.41
CA ILE A 301 -4.83 -10.35 9.10
C ILE A 301 -4.86 -11.87 9.02
N VAL A 302 -6.04 -12.47 9.13
CA VAL A 302 -6.21 -13.91 8.91
C VAL A 302 -5.80 -14.18 7.47
N ALA A 303 -4.64 -14.82 7.31
CA ALA A 303 -4.06 -15.11 6.00
C ALA A 303 -5.10 -15.83 5.12
N GLY A 304 -5.53 -15.18 4.04
CA GLY A 304 -6.45 -15.73 3.05
C GLY A 304 -7.92 -15.29 3.17
N ALA A 305 -8.35 -14.61 4.24
CA ALA A 305 -9.69 -14.03 4.31
C ALA A 305 -9.69 -12.66 3.61
N ARG A 306 -10.43 -12.51 2.50
CA ARG A 306 -10.62 -11.18 1.91
C ARG A 306 -11.67 -10.44 2.73
N PRO A 307 -11.55 -9.11 2.93
CA PRO A 307 -12.46 -8.33 3.77
C PRO A 307 -13.95 -8.50 3.46
N TRP A 308 -14.27 -8.81 2.20
CA TRP A 308 -15.64 -8.81 1.68
C TRP A 308 -16.23 -10.20 1.43
N ASP A 309 -15.49 -11.28 1.70
CA ASP A 309 -15.95 -12.66 1.46
C ASP A 309 -17.18 -13.02 2.32
N GLY A 310 -17.37 -12.32 3.44
CA GLY A 310 -18.53 -12.45 4.33
C GLY A 310 -19.79 -11.70 3.88
N PHE A 311 -19.79 -10.99 2.75
CA PHE A 311 -20.93 -10.19 2.29
C PHE A 311 -21.38 -10.55 0.88
N PHE A 312 -20.44 -10.70 -0.06
CA PHE A 312 -20.75 -10.93 -1.46
C PHE A 312 -20.43 -12.37 -1.85
N GLY A 313 -21.22 -12.96 -2.75
CA GLY A 313 -20.92 -14.26 -3.34
C GLY A 313 -19.57 -14.25 -4.07
N ASP A 314 -19.02 -15.44 -4.33
CA ASP A 314 -17.90 -15.63 -5.26
C ASP A 314 -18.42 -15.45 -6.70
N ASP A 315 -18.86 -14.24 -7.05
CA ASP A 315 -19.17 -13.90 -8.44
C ASP A 315 -17.84 -13.86 -9.20
N LEU A 316 -17.54 -14.97 -9.88
CA LEU A 316 -16.40 -15.13 -10.78
C LEU A 316 -16.58 -14.35 -12.10
N SER A 317 -17.49 -13.36 -12.16
CA SER A 317 -17.69 -12.52 -13.35
C SER A 317 -16.67 -11.38 -13.36
N TYR A 318 -15.45 -11.70 -13.73
CA TYR A 318 -14.47 -10.78 -14.31
C TYR A 318 -13.81 -11.44 -15.51
#